data_AF-A0A4W6BT15-F1
#
_entry.id   AF-A0A4W6BT15-F1
#
_cell.length_a   1.000
_cell.length_b   1.000
_cell.length_c   1.000
_cell.angle_alpha   90.00
_cell.angle_beta   90.00
_cell.angle_gamma   90.00
#
_symmetry.space_group_name_H-M   'P 1'
#
loop_
_entity.id
_entity.type
_entity.pdbx_description
1 polymer ?
#
loop_
_entity_poly.entity_id
_entity_poly.type
_entity_poly.pdbx_seq_one_letter_code
_entity_poly.pdbx_strand_id
1 'polypeptide(L)'
;MVEPTSHKFASLEEELGFWKEQAERHQQRAEEAQEELQEFQQMSRDYEAELETELKQCEGRNKELLLDNNRLRMELENIKEKFEVQHSDALRHISALEEDLAGTRAVRDHLQKYIRELEQSNDDLERTKRATIMSLEDFEQRMNQVIERNAFLESELDEKENLLESVQRLKDEARDLRQELAVRQKERRPSSSLGKDTDRADLPCPLAGNPSFPVTPSKPLSSFATPPASSIRRGTPLTTSARISALNIVGELLRKVGNLESKLASCRDFVYDTPVSRPALPVGPGSPTGLEAGPEVQTTGMSPPPQYDR
;
A
#
# COMPACT_ATOMS: atom_id res chain seq x y z
N MET A 1 -75.25 55.31 62.95
CA MET A 1 -76.22 56.34 63.37
C MET A 1 -76.14 56.43 64.88
N VAL A 2 -75.51 57.49 65.41
CA VAL A 2 -75.51 57.76 66.84
C VAL A 2 -76.71 58.68 67.09
N GLU A 3 -77.63 58.27 67.96
CA GLU A 3 -78.81 59.06 68.34
C GLU A 3 -78.37 60.42 68.91
N PRO A 4 -79.09 61.52 68.63
CA PRO A 4 -78.79 62.82 69.21
C PRO A 4 -79.24 62.79 70.68
N THR A 5 -78.29 62.57 71.58
CA THR A 5 -78.54 62.69 73.02
C THR A 5 -78.98 64.12 73.34
N SER A 6 -80.23 64.26 73.81
CA SER A 6 -80.75 65.51 74.35
C SER A 6 -80.02 65.84 75.64
N HIS A 7 -78.91 66.57 75.53
CA HIS A 7 -78.18 67.09 76.67
C HIS A 7 -78.93 68.29 77.26
N LYS A 8 -79.31 68.20 78.54
CA LYS A 8 -79.86 69.33 79.31
C LYS A 8 -78.77 69.86 80.22
N PHE A 9 -78.39 71.12 80.02
CA PHE A 9 -77.31 71.79 80.75
C PHE A 9 -77.86 72.57 81.95
N ALA A 10 -77.14 72.57 83.08
CA ALA A 10 -77.58 73.27 84.28
C ALA A 10 -77.26 74.78 84.22
N SER A 11 -76.33 75.19 83.35
CA SER A 11 -76.03 76.59 83.03
C SER A 11 -75.57 76.74 81.57
N LEU A 12 -75.68 77.95 81.02
CA LEU A 12 -75.14 78.32 79.71
C LEU A 12 -73.62 78.06 79.60
N GLU A 13 -72.91 78.10 80.72
CA GLU A 13 -71.46 77.91 80.80
C GLU A 13 -71.08 76.43 80.63
N GLU A 14 -71.91 75.53 81.15
CA GLU A 14 -71.76 74.08 81.02
C GLU A 14 -72.11 73.60 79.60
N GLU A 15 -73.11 74.21 78.96
CA GLU A 15 -73.43 74.00 77.53
C GLU A 15 -72.30 74.44 76.61
N LEU A 16 -71.75 75.63 76.83
CA LEU A 16 -70.59 76.12 76.09
C LEU A 16 -69.35 75.25 76.29
N GLY A 17 -69.12 74.75 77.51
CA GLY A 17 -68.03 73.82 77.82
C GLY A 17 -68.16 72.49 77.06
N PHE A 18 -69.35 71.89 77.08
CA PHE A 18 -69.63 70.63 76.37
C PHE A 18 -69.46 70.76 74.86
N TRP A 19 -70.01 71.80 74.23
CA TRP A 19 -69.86 71.99 72.79
C TRP A 19 -68.43 72.33 72.37
N LYS A 20 -67.67 73.04 73.21
CA LYS A 20 -66.23 73.25 73.00
C LYS A 20 -65.45 71.95 73.05
N GLU A 21 -65.65 71.13 74.09
CA GLU A 21 -64.98 69.83 74.22
C GLU A 21 -65.37 68.87 73.08
N GLN A 22 -66.64 68.90 72.66
CA GLN A 22 -67.11 68.09 71.54
C GLN A 22 -66.50 68.54 70.20
N ALA A 23 -66.39 69.86 69.98
CA ALA A 23 -65.70 70.41 68.81
C ALA A 23 -64.21 70.05 68.82
N GLU A 24 -63.55 70.13 69.98
CA GLU A 24 -62.14 69.75 70.17
C GLU A 24 -61.93 68.25 69.89
N ARG A 25 -62.81 67.36 70.38
CA ARG A 25 -62.75 65.92 70.04
C ARG A 25 -62.99 65.65 68.55
N HIS A 26 -63.90 66.36 67.90
CA HIS A 26 -64.12 66.20 66.46
C HIS A 26 -62.96 66.72 65.63
N GLN A 27 -62.36 67.84 66.07
CA GLN A 27 -61.14 68.38 65.48
C GLN A 27 -60.00 67.38 65.62
N GLN A 28 -59.77 66.85 66.82
CA GLN A 28 -58.73 65.85 67.08
C GLN A 28 -58.91 64.60 66.20
N ARG A 29 -60.13 64.05 66.09
CA ARG A 29 -60.39 62.91 65.18
C ARG A 29 -60.20 63.25 63.71
N ALA A 30 -60.51 64.48 63.31
CA ALA A 30 -60.28 64.93 61.93
C ALA A 30 -58.79 65.07 61.63
N GLU A 31 -58.01 65.59 62.61
CA GLU A 31 -56.55 65.67 62.56
C GLU A 31 -55.93 64.26 62.50
N GLU A 32 -56.31 63.34 63.39
CA GLU A 32 -55.87 61.94 63.38
C GLU A 32 -56.17 61.23 62.05
N ALA A 33 -57.39 61.35 61.53
CA ALA A 33 -57.77 60.76 60.24
C ALA A 33 -57.01 61.40 59.06
N GLN A 34 -56.69 62.69 59.17
CA GLN A 34 -55.90 63.40 58.17
C GLN A 34 -54.42 62.98 58.22
N GLU A 35 -53.86 62.71 59.39
CA GLU A 35 -52.52 62.13 59.57
C GLU A 35 -52.46 60.70 59.02
N GLU A 36 -53.40 59.84 59.39
CA GLU A 36 -53.48 58.45 58.90
C GLU A 36 -53.60 58.39 57.37
N LEU A 37 -54.41 59.27 56.76
CA LEU A 37 -54.51 59.37 55.31
C LEU A 37 -53.19 59.81 54.67
N GLN A 38 -52.47 60.76 55.28
CA GLN A 38 -51.16 61.21 54.78
C GLN A 38 -50.12 60.09 54.86
N GLU A 39 -50.08 59.36 55.97
CA GLU A 39 -49.22 58.19 56.14
C GLU A 39 -49.54 57.12 55.10
N PHE A 40 -50.83 56.76 54.92
CA PHE A 40 -51.23 55.80 53.90
C PHE A 40 -50.83 56.24 52.49
N GLN A 41 -51.04 57.52 52.14
CA GLN A 41 -50.63 58.06 50.86
C GLN A 41 -49.11 58.01 50.67
N GLN A 42 -48.33 58.28 51.71
CA GLN A 42 -46.87 58.20 51.64
C GLN A 42 -46.42 56.75 51.48
N MET A 43 -46.96 55.83 52.28
CA MET A 43 -46.67 54.40 52.18
C MET A 43 -47.04 53.82 50.81
N SER A 44 -48.16 54.24 50.21
CA SER A 44 -48.55 53.85 48.85
C SER A 44 -47.52 54.30 47.82
N ARG A 45 -47.05 55.56 47.91
CA ARG A 45 -46.03 56.10 47.00
C ARG A 45 -44.70 55.36 47.14
N ASP A 46 -44.29 55.07 48.37
CA ASP A 46 -43.04 54.35 48.62
C ASP A 46 -43.11 52.91 48.08
N TYR A 47 -44.25 52.22 48.28
CA TYR A 47 -44.48 50.89 47.72
C TYR A 47 -44.55 50.88 46.19
N GLU A 48 -45.22 51.86 45.58
CA GLU A 48 -45.23 52.03 44.12
C GLU A 48 -43.81 52.25 43.57
N ALA A 49 -42.99 53.05 44.26
CA ALA A 49 -41.60 53.26 43.88
C ALA A 49 -40.78 51.97 43.97
N GLU A 50 -40.97 51.16 45.02
CA GLU A 50 -40.34 49.84 45.15
C GLU A 50 -40.73 48.92 43.98
N LEU A 51 -42.02 48.79 43.67
CA LEU A 51 -42.50 47.99 42.54
C LEU A 51 -41.95 48.48 41.19
N GLU A 52 -41.87 49.79 40.99
CA GLU A 52 -41.25 50.35 39.79
C GLU A 52 -39.76 49.99 39.69
N THR A 53 -39.03 49.98 40.81
CA THR A 53 -37.62 49.59 40.80
C THR A 53 -37.44 48.11 40.47
N GLU A 54 -38.29 47.23 41.01
CA GLU A 54 -38.28 45.80 40.69
C GLU A 54 -38.63 45.55 39.23
N LEU A 55 -39.66 46.24 38.71
CA LEU A 55 -40.05 46.16 37.30
C LEU A 55 -38.89 46.58 36.39
N LYS A 56 -38.27 47.73 36.64
CA LYS A 56 -37.10 48.21 35.87
C LYS A 56 -35.95 47.20 35.91
N GLN A 57 -35.73 46.57 37.07
CA GLN A 57 -34.68 45.56 37.22
C GLN A 57 -35.01 44.28 36.42
N CYS A 58 -36.26 43.81 36.45
CA CYS A 58 -36.71 42.66 35.66
C CYS A 58 -36.67 42.93 34.15
N GLU A 59 -37.10 44.12 33.72
CA GLU A 59 -37.01 44.56 32.32
C GLU A 59 -35.55 44.63 31.85
N GLY A 60 -34.65 45.15 32.70
CA GLY A 60 -33.21 45.17 32.45
C GLY A 60 -32.64 43.77 32.23
N ARG A 61 -32.91 42.84 33.16
CA ARG A 61 -32.48 41.43 33.04
C ARG A 61 -33.04 40.77 31.79
N ASN A 62 -34.31 41.00 31.46
CA ASN A 62 -34.92 40.42 30.26
C ASN A 62 -34.25 40.94 28.98
N LYS A 63 -33.96 42.25 28.94
CA LYS A 63 -33.21 42.85 27.82
C LYS A 63 -31.82 42.25 27.67
N GLU A 64 -31.08 42.07 28.76
CA GLU A 64 -29.76 41.42 28.76
C GLU A 64 -29.86 39.98 28.24
N LEU A 65 -30.80 39.19 28.75
CA LEU A 65 -31.04 37.81 28.30
C LEU A 65 -31.39 37.75 26.81
N LEU A 66 -32.17 38.69 26.29
CA LEU A 66 -32.49 38.76 24.86
C LEU A 66 -31.26 39.08 24.00
N LEU A 67 -30.40 39.99 24.46
CA LEU A 67 -29.15 40.30 23.76
C LEU A 67 -28.21 39.09 23.74
N ASP A 68 -28.06 38.41 24.88
CA ASP A 68 -27.27 37.19 24.97
C ASP A 68 -27.85 36.05 24.13
N ASN A 69 -29.17 35.88 24.12
CA ASN A 69 -29.81 34.87 23.29
C ASN A 69 -29.56 35.12 21.80
N ASN A 70 -29.65 36.37 21.35
CA ASN A 70 -29.34 36.74 19.97
C ASN A 70 -27.87 36.51 19.64
N ARG A 71 -26.95 36.88 20.54
CA ARG A 71 -25.51 36.63 20.38
C ARG A 71 -25.22 35.13 20.24
N LEU A 72 -25.75 34.31 21.15
CA LEU A 72 -25.57 32.85 21.13
C LEU A 72 -26.18 32.22 19.87
N ARG A 73 -27.32 32.73 19.38
CA ARG A 73 -27.92 32.29 18.11
C ARG A 73 -26.99 32.57 16.93
N MET A 74 -26.41 33.77 16.86
CA MET A 74 -25.46 34.11 15.80
C MET A 74 -24.18 33.27 15.89
N GLU A 75 -23.66 33.04 17.09
CA GLU A 75 -22.50 32.16 17.30
C GLU A 75 -22.79 30.72 16.86
N LEU A 76 -23.97 30.18 17.19
CA LEU A 76 -24.42 28.87 16.73
C LEU A 76 -24.48 28.79 15.20
N GLU A 77 -25.08 29.79 14.55
CA GLU A 77 -25.22 29.80 13.10
C GLU A 77 -23.85 29.89 12.41
N ASN A 78 -22.95 30.73 12.91
CA ASN A 78 -21.58 30.83 12.42
C ASN A 78 -20.80 29.51 12.58
N ILE A 79 -20.99 28.79 13.69
CA ILE A 79 -20.35 27.49 13.89
C ILE A 79 -20.92 26.44 12.92
N LYS A 80 -22.24 26.45 12.71
CA LYS A 80 -22.89 25.56 11.73
C LYS A 80 -22.39 25.82 10.31
N GLU A 81 -22.36 27.08 9.87
CA GLU A 81 -21.87 27.45 8.55
C GLU A 81 -20.41 26.99 8.35
N LYS A 82 -19.54 27.25 9.34
CA LYS A 82 -18.14 26.77 9.31
C LYS A 82 -18.05 25.25 9.23
N PHE A 83 -18.87 24.54 10.00
CA PHE A 83 -18.91 23.08 9.97
C PHE A 83 -19.38 22.57 8.61
N GLU A 84 -20.44 23.14 8.03
CA GLU A 84 -20.96 22.76 6.72
C GLU A 84 -19.93 22.98 5.61
N VAL A 85 -19.27 24.14 5.60
CA VAL A 85 -18.19 24.44 4.64
C VAL A 85 -17.07 23.42 4.78
N GLN A 86 -16.53 23.22 5.98
CA GLN A 86 -15.45 22.27 6.24
C GLN A 86 -15.84 20.83 5.87
N HIS A 87 -17.09 20.44 6.17
CA HIS A 87 -17.59 19.11 5.84
C HIS A 87 -17.72 18.94 4.32
N SER A 88 -18.24 19.93 3.61
CA SER A 88 -18.36 19.89 2.15
C SER A 88 -17.00 19.84 1.45
N ASP A 89 -16.00 20.56 1.98
CA ASP A 89 -14.63 20.55 1.48
C ASP A 89 -13.96 19.20 1.74
N ALA A 90 -14.13 18.64 2.95
CA ALA A 90 -13.62 17.31 3.28
C ALA A 90 -14.21 16.24 2.37
N LEU A 91 -15.52 16.29 2.08
CA LEU A 91 -16.16 15.37 1.15
C LEU A 91 -15.59 15.50 -0.27
N ARG A 92 -15.41 16.74 -0.78
CA ARG A 92 -14.75 16.95 -2.10
C ARG A 92 -13.33 16.40 -2.11
N HIS A 93 -12.55 16.63 -1.05
CA HIS A 93 -11.19 16.09 -0.95
C HIS A 93 -11.16 14.57 -0.93
N ILE A 94 -12.08 13.93 -0.19
CA ILE A 94 -12.20 12.47 -0.17
C ILE A 94 -12.54 11.95 -1.56
N SER A 95 -13.54 12.53 -2.24
CA SER A 95 -13.92 12.10 -3.59
C SER A 95 -12.79 12.24 -4.61
N ALA A 96 -12.01 13.32 -4.55
CA ALA A 96 -10.83 13.50 -5.40
C ALA A 96 -9.75 12.43 -5.13
N LEU A 97 -9.47 12.14 -3.86
CA LEU A 97 -8.51 11.08 -3.50
C LEU A 97 -8.99 9.69 -3.91
N GLU A 98 -10.29 9.43 -3.84
CA GLU A 98 -10.90 8.17 -4.31
C GLU A 98 -10.75 8.02 -5.83
N GLU A 99 -10.95 9.09 -6.60
CA GLU A 99 -10.75 9.12 -8.05
C GLU A 99 -9.27 8.88 -8.41
N ASP A 100 -8.34 9.58 -7.77
CA ASP A 100 -6.90 9.41 -8.00
C ASP A 100 -6.43 7.98 -7.68
N LEU A 101 -6.96 7.42 -6.61
CA LEU A 101 -6.67 6.05 -6.19
C LEU A 101 -7.27 5.03 -7.17
N ALA A 102 -8.48 5.28 -7.70
CA ALA A 102 -9.05 4.46 -8.76
C ALA A 102 -8.22 4.55 -10.06
N GLY A 103 -7.80 5.75 -10.46
CA GLY A 103 -6.93 5.98 -11.62
C GLY A 103 -5.58 5.27 -11.49
N THR A 104 -4.93 5.41 -10.33
CA THR A 104 -3.65 4.72 -10.05
C THR A 104 -3.80 3.20 -10.08
N ARG A 105 -4.90 2.67 -9.56
CA ARG A 105 -5.20 1.23 -9.63
C ARG A 105 -5.37 0.76 -11.07
N ALA A 106 -6.12 1.51 -11.89
CA ALA A 106 -6.32 1.18 -13.31
C ALA A 106 -5.00 1.17 -14.09
N VAL A 107 -4.13 2.16 -13.87
CA VAL A 107 -2.80 2.22 -14.49
C VAL A 107 -1.93 1.02 -14.08
N ARG A 108 -1.89 0.69 -12.79
CA ARG A 108 -1.16 -0.49 -12.32
C ARG A 108 -1.68 -1.77 -12.99
N ASP A 109 -2.99 -1.95 -13.05
CA ASP A 109 -3.59 -3.15 -13.62
C ASP A 109 -3.32 -3.25 -15.14
N HIS A 110 -3.30 -2.11 -15.84
CA HIS A 110 -2.89 -2.03 -17.24
C HIS A 110 -1.40 -2.42 -17.41
N LEU A 111 -0.50 -1.82 -16.63
CA LEU A 111 0.92 -2.15 -16.68
C LEU A 111 1.19 -3.63 -16.37
N GLN A 112 0.45 -4.21 -15.43
CA GLN A 112 0.58 -5.63 -15.11
C GLN A 112 0.09 -6.54 -16.23
N LYS A 113 -0.94 -6.14 -17.00
CA LYS A 113 -1.33 -6.84 -18.23
C LYS A 113 -0.25 -6.72 -19.29
N TYR A 114 0.25 -5.51 -19.51
CA TYR A 114 1.31 -5.23 -20.49
C TYR A 114 2.60 -6.01 -20.20
N ILE A 115 3.00 -6.14 -18.93
CA ILE A 115 4.14 -6.99 -18.54
C ILE A 115 3.94 -8.44 -18.97
N ARG A 116 2.75 -9.01 -18.74
CA ARG A 116 2.45 -10.40 -19.16
C ARG A 116 2.48 -10.56 -20.68
N GLU A 117 2.01 -9.57 -21.42
CA GLU A 117 2.07 -9.57 -22.89
C GLU A 117 3.52 -9.52 -23.38
N LEU A 118 4.36 -8.69 -22.75
CA LEU A 118 5.79 -8.63 -23.04
C LEU A 118 6.49 -9.96 -22.72
N GLU A 119 6.19 -10.57 -21.57
CA GLU A 119 6.71 -11.89 -21.18
C GLU A 119 6.34 -12.95 -22.23
N GLN A 120 5.08 -13.00 -22.65
CA GLN A 120 4.63 -13.92 -23.69
C GLN A 120 5.36 -13.69 -25.03
N SER A 121 5.49 -12.44 -25.48
CA SER A 121 6.20 -12.13 -26.73
C SER A 121 7.68 -12.50 -26.67
N ASN A 122 8.30 -12.39 -25.49
CA ASN A 122 9.69 -12.80 -25.27
C ASN A 122 9.84 -14.33 -25.33
N ASP A 123 8.92 -15.09 -24.73
CA ASP A 123 8.90 -16.56 -24.82
C ASP A 123 8.77 -17.03 -26.29
N ASP A 124 7.89 -16.37 -27.07
CA ASP A 124 7.72 -16.65 -28.50
C ASP A 124 8.97 -16.32 -29.31
N LEU A 125 9.64 -15.21 -28.98
CA LEU A 125 10.90 -14.81 -29.60
C LEU A 125 12.02 -15.83 -29.29
N GLU A 126 12.14 -16.27 -28.04
CA GLU A 126 13.09 -17.31 -27.64
C GLU A 126 12.82 -18.63 -28.35
N ARG A 127 11.55 -19.02 -28.47
CA ARG A 127 11.15 -20.23 -29.21
C ARG A 127 11.57 -20.14 -30.67
N THR A 128 11.30 -19.01 -31.32
CA THR A 128 11.69 -18.77 -32.71
C THR A 128 13.20 -18.79 -32.87
N LYS A 129 13.95 -18.16 -31.95
CA LYS A 129 15.41 -18.19 -31.92
C LYS A 129 15.94 -19.63 -31.84
N ARG A 130 15.40 -20.47 -30.95
CA ARG A 130 15.81 -21.88 -30.82
C ARG A 130 15.54 -22.66 -32.10
N ALA A 131 14.37 -22.47 -32.73
CA ALA A 131 14.04 -23.11 -34.00
C ALA A 131 14.98 -22.69 -35.14
N THR A 132 15.31 -21.39 -35.22
CA THR A 132 16.26 -20.87 -36.21
C THR A 132 17.66 -21.44 -36.01
N ILE A 133 18.16 -21.49 -34.77
CA ILE A 133 19.48 -22.09 -34.46
C ILE A 133 19.52 -23.56 -34.90
N MET A 134 18.51 -24.35 -34.52
CA MET A 134 18.43 -25.76 -34.93
C MET A 134 18.40 -25.92 -36.46
N SER A 135 17.67 -25.06 -37.17
CA SER A 135 17.66 -25.09 -38.64
C SER A 135 19.00 -24.71 -39.26
N LEU A 136 19.77 -23.83 -38.63
CA LEU A 136 21.13 -23.48 -39.08
C LEU A 136 22.09 -24.64 -38.81
N GLU A 137 22.04 -25.25 -37.63
CA GLU A 137 22.84 -26.42 -37.27
C GLU A 137 22.57 -27.59 -38.22
N ASP A 138 21.30 -27.84 -38.59
CA ASP A 138 20.92 -28.85 -39.58
C ASP A 138 21.52 -28.56 -40.97
N PHE A 139 21.54 -27.29 -41.38
CA PHE A 139 22.15 -26.88 -42.65
C PHE A 139 23.67 -27.06 -42.63
N GLU A 140 24.34 -26.66 -41.54
CA GLU A 140 25.77 -26.84 -41.32
C GLU A 140 26.16 -28.32 -41.37
N GLN A 141 25.40 -29.20 -40.70
CA GLN A 141 25.63 -30.65 -40.74
C GLN A 141 25.51 -31.20 -42.16
N ARG A 142 24.48 -30.82 -42.92
CA ARG A 142 24.33 -31.26 -44.32
C ARG A 142 25.48 -30.76 -45.19
N MET A 143 25.90 -29.51 -45.00
CA MET A 143 27.03 -28.94 -45.72
C MET A 143 28.32 -29.69 -45.42
N ASN A 144 28.60 -30.00 -44.15
CA ASN A 144 29.76 -30.80 -43.75
C ASN A 144 29.74 -32.19 -44.41
N GLN A 145 28.59 -32.87 -44.44
CA GLN A 145 28.49 -34.17 -45.12
C GLN A 145 28.72 -34.08 -46.64
N VAL A 146 28.39 -32.95 -47.27
CA VAL A 146 28.71 -32.72 -48.70
C VAL A 146 30.20 -32.48 -48.88
N ILE A 147 30.83 -31.71 -47.99
CA ILE A 147 32.28 -31.48 -47.98
C ILE A 147 33.03 -32.82 -47.82
N GLU A 148 32.64 -33.65 -46.85
CA GLU A 148 33.24 -34.98 -46.62
C GLU A 148 33.12 -35.88 -47.86
N ARG A 149 31.96 -35.89 -48.53
CA ARG A 149 31.77 -36.64 -49.77
C ARG A 149 32.63 -36.10 -50.91
N ASN A 150 32.76 -34.78 -51.04
CA ASN A 150 33.62 -34.19 -52.06
C ASN A 150 35.09 -34.52 -51.82
N ALA A 151 35.58 -34.44 -50.58
CA ALA A 151 36.94 -34.82 -50.23
C ALA A 151 37.22 -36.31 -50.52
N PHE A 152 36.24 -37.19 -50.26
CA PHE A 152 36.33 -38.60 -50.64
C PHE A 152 36.45 -38.78 -52.16
N LEU A 153 35.59 -38.10 -52.93
CA LEU A 153 35.64 -38.15 -54.40
C LEU A 153 36.95 -37.57 -54.96
N GLU A 154 37.48 -36.50 -54.37
CA GLU A 154 38.80 -35.95 -54.73
C GLU A 154 39.89 -37.01 -54.56
N SER A 155 39.89 -37.74 -53.44
CA SER A 155 40.86 -38.83 -53.22
C SER A 155 40.73 -39.98 -54.22
N GLU A 156 39.50 -40.36 -54.61
CA GLU A 156 39.28 -41.37 -55.66
C GLU A 156 39.79 -40.90 -57.04
N LEU A 157 39.68 -39.60 -57.34
CA LEU A 157 40.22 -39.01 -58.55
C LEU A 157 41.76 -39.00 -58.53
N ASP A 158 42.37 -38.68 -57.39
CA ASP A 158 43.84 -38.72 -57.21
C ASP A 158 44.38 -40.15 -57.37
N GLU A 159 43.72 -41.16 -56.78
CA GLU A 159 44.09 -42.58 -56.96
C GLU A 159 44.01 -43.00 -58.43
N LYS A 160 42.95 -42.56 -59.14
CA LYS A 160 42.80 -42.81 -60.57
C LYS A 160 43.91 -42.15 -61.38
N GLU A 161 44.32 -40.93 -61.05
CA GLU A 161 45.44 -40.23 -61.70
C GLU A 161 46.77 -40.98 -61.46
N ASN A 162 47.05 -41.38 -60.22
CA ASN A 162 48.23 -42.20 -59.87
C ASN A 162 48.29 -43.52 -60.64
N LEU A 163 47.15 -44.20 -60.82
CA LEU A 163 47.05 -45.41 -61.63
C LEU A 163 47.30 -45.13 -63.10
N LEU A 164 46.77 -44.02 -63.64
CA LEU A 164 47.03 -43.61 -65.02
C LEU A 164 48.52 -43.34 -65.25
N GLU A 165 49.19 -42.64 -64.33
CA GLU A 165 50.64 -42.45 -64.37
C GLU A 165 51.39 -43.78 -64.35
N SER A 166 51.03 -44.69 -63.44
CA SER A 166 51.66 -46.00 -63.30
C SER A 166 51.48 -46.85 -64.57
N VAL A 167 50.28 -46.85 -65.15
CA VAL A 167 50.00 -47.49 -66.45
C VAL A 167 50.84 -46.87 -67.56
N GLN A 168 51.00 -45.55 -67.56
CA GLN A 168 51.81 -44.86 -68.54
C GLN A 168 53.29 -45.22 -68.42
N ARG A 169 53.84 -45.24 -67.20
CA ARG A 169 55.22 -45.70 -66.93
C ARG A 169 55.44 -47.15 -67.38
N LEU A 170 54.53 -48.06 -67.02
CA LEU A 170 54.59 -49.47 -67.45
C LEU A 170 54.48 -49.62 -68.97
N LYS A 171 53.69 -48.78 -69.65
CA LYS A 171 53.62 -48.75 -71.12
C LYS A 171 54.95 -48.31 -71.73
N ASP A 172 55.60 -47.31 -71.15
CA ASP A 172 56.90 -46.83 -71.61
C ASP A 172 57.99 -47.87 -71.35
N GLU A 173 58.05 -48.50 -70.16
CA GLU A 173 58.93 -49.65 -69.86
C GLU A 173 58.68 -50.83 -70.80
N ALA A 174 57.42 -51.20 -71.06
CA ALA A 174 57.09 -52.26 -72.01
C ALA A 174 57.49 -51.89 -73.44
N ARG A 175 57.47 -50.60 -73.80
CA ARG A 175 57.97 -50.11 -75.09
C ARG A 175 59.50 -50.23 -75.14
N ASP A 176 60.20 -49.84 -74.09
CA ASP A 176 61.66 -49.89 -74.00
C ASP A 176 62.15 -51.34 -74.01
N LEU A 177 61.56 -52.23 -73.23
CA LEU A 177 61.87 -53.66 -73.23
C LEU A 177 61.61 -54.31 -74.60
N ARG A 178 60.56 -53.91 -75.33
CA ARG A 178 60.33 -54.36 -76.71
C ARG A 178 61.43 -53.86 -77.65
N GLN A 179 61.93 -52.64 -77.46
CA GLN A 179 63.07 -52.13 -78.22
C GLN A 179 64.35 -52.89 -77.87
N GLU A 180 64.64 -53.14 -76.59
CA GLU A 180 65.78 -53.94 -76.14
C GLU A 180 65.74 -55.36 -76.70
N LEU A 181 64.57 -56.02 -76.68
CA LEU A 181 64.38 -57.34 -77.29
C LEU A 181 64.60 -57.29 -78.81
N ALA A 182 64.10 -56.27 -79.50
CA ALA A 182 64.33 -56.09 -80.93
C ALA A 182 65.82 -55.88 -81.27
N VAL A 183 66.55 -55.13 -80.44
CA VAL A 183 68.01 -54.95 -80.56
C VAL A 183 68.74 -56.26 -80.27
N ARG A 184 68.41 -56.97 -79.18
CA ARG A 184 68.98 -58.28 -78.83
C ARG A 184 68.71 -59.35 -79.88
N GLN A 185 67.56 -59.30 -80.55
CA GLN A 185 67.21 -60.17 -81.67
C GLN A 185 67.97 -59.80 -82.96
N LYS A 186 68.40 -58.55 -83.11
CA LYS A 186 69.27 -58.08 -84.20
C LYS A 186 70.76 -58.35 -83.92
N GLU A 187 71.17 -58.34 -82.66
CA GLU A 187 72.52 -58.71 -82.20
C GLU A 187 72.73 -60.22 -82.08
N ARG A 188 71.68 -61.01 -81.85
CA ARG A 188 71.73 -62.48 -81.95
C ARG A 188 71.05 -62.98 -83.21
N ARG A 189 71.86 -63.43 -84.17
CA ARG A 189 71.79 -64.81 -84.69
C ARG A 189 73.07 -65.16 -85.47
N PRO A 190 73.59 -66.41 -85.44
CA PRO A 190 73.03 -67.59 -84.76
C PRO A 190 74.06 -68.42 -83.95
N SER A 191 73.65 -68.96 -82.80
CA SER A 191 73.90 -70.39 -82.47
C SER A 191 73.05 -70.87 -81.29
N SER A 192 72.43 -72.05 -81.50
CA SER A 192 72.09 -73.12 -80.53
C SER A 192 71.41 -72.76 -79.20
N SER A 193 70.16 -73.16 -78.94
CA SER A 193 69.64 -74.52 -78.67
C SER A 193 70.07 -75.12 -77.32
N LEU A 194 69.08 -75.76 -76.66
CA LEU A 194 69.14 -76.76 -75.58
C LEU A 194 69.04 -76.19 -74.15
N GLY A 195 67.90 -76.37 -73.48
CA GLY A 195 67.61 -77.44 -72.51
C GLY A 195 67.58 -76.82 -71.10
N LYS A 196 66.91 -77.29 -70.04
CA LYS A 196 66.22 -78.53 -69.68
C LYS A 196 65.54 -78.25 -68.31
N ASP A 197 64.42 -78.89 -68.02
CA ASP A 197 63.73 -78.88 -66.71
C ASP A 197 64.64 -79.32 -65.55
N THR A 198 64.44 -78.78 -64.34
CA THR A 198 64.66 -79.51 -63.07
C THR A 198 63.84 -78.89 -61.92
N ASP A 199 63.02 -79.73 -61.29
CA ASP A 199 62.32 -79.55 -60.02
C ASP A 199 63.26 -79.33 -58.80
N ARG A 200 62.68 -78.79 -57.70
CA ARG A 200 62.61 -79.42 -56.35
C ARG A 200 63.09 -78.58 -55.14
N ALA A 201 62.20 -78.54 -54.14
CA ALA A 201 62.37 -78.55 -52.67
C ALA A 201 62.80 -77.30 -51.86
N ASP A 202 61.84 -76.83 -51.04
CA ASP A 202 61.78 -76.85 -49.55
C ASP A 202 62.74 -76.03 -48.63
N LEU A 203 62.10 -75.06 -47.91
CA LEU A 203 62.07 -74.80 -46.42
C LEU A 203 63.32 -74.24 -45.67
N PRO A 204 63.25 -73.64 -44.43
CA PRO A 204 62.14 -73.10 -43.57
C PRO A 204 62.37 -71.78 -42.72
N CYS A 205 61.27 -71.17 -42.19
CA CYS A 205 60.94 -70.50 -40.87
C CYS A 205 61.93 -69.62 -40.00
N PRO A 206 61.54 -68.97 -38.84
CA PRO A 206 60.23 -68.72 -38.14
C PRO A 206 59.99 -67.21 -37.70
N LEU A 207 58.83 -66.74 -37.24
CA LEU A 207 58.27 -66.76 -35.85
C LEU A 207 56.87 -66.08 -35.89
N ALA A 208 55.77 -66.77 -35.52
CA ALA A 208 55.08 -66.72 -34.21
C ALA A 208 54.60 -65.29 -33.80
N GLY A 209 53.33 -65.01 -33.51
CA GLY A 209 52.14 -65.85 -33.39
C GLY A 209 50.84 -65.04 -33.27
N ASN A 210 49.76 -65.68 -33.70
CA ASN A 210 48.34 -65.44 -33.42
C ASN A 210 48.02 -65.71 -31.92
N PRO A 211 46.80 -65.45 -31.35
CA PRO A 211 45.51 -65.48 -32.05
C PRO A 211 44.42 -64.44 -31.69
N SER A 212 43.57 -64.26 -32.69
CA SER A 212 42.12 -64.02 -32.71
C SER A 212 41.29 -64.38 -31.47
N PHE A 213 40.20 -63.63 -31.21
CA PHE A 213 38.81 -64.11 -31.27
C PHE A 213 37.79 -62.94 -31.42
N PRO A 214 36.69 -63.11 -32.16
CA PRO A 214 35.57 -62.16 -32.27
C PRO A 214 34.34 -62.62 -31.49
N VAL A 215 33.62 -61.73 -30.80
CA VAL A 215 32.22 -61.94 -30.40
C VAL A 215 31.51 -60.58 -30.24
N THR A 216 30.40 -60.41 -30.97
CA THR A 216 29.23 -59.59 -30.58
C THR A 216 28.08 -60.59 -30.31
N PRO A 217 26.86 -60.25 -29.82
CA PRO A 217 26.29 -58.98 -29.33
C PRO A 217 25.45 -59.10 -28.02
N SER A 218 25.14 -57.99 -27.33
CA SER A 218 23.86 -57.83 -26.58
C SER A 218 23.66 -56.41 -26.02
N LYS A 219 22.51 -55.81 -26.38
CA LYS A 219 21.85 -54.60 -25.81
C LYS A 219 21.23 -54.93 -24.43
N PRO A 220 20.45 -54.02 -23.78
CA PRO A 220 20.61 -52.58 -23.51
C PRO A 220 20.50 -52.29 -21.99
N LEU A 221 20.97 -51.14 -21.50
CA LEU A 221 20.36 -50.54 -20.30
C LEU A 221 20.42 -49.02 -20.32
N SER A 222 19.22 -48.46 -20.33
CA SER A 222 18.86 -47.09 -19.99
C SER A 222 19.22 -46.80 -18.54
N SER A 223 19.86 -45.67 -18.28
CA SER A 223 19.65 -44.93 -17.04
C SER A 223 20.02 -43.46 -17.21
N PHE A 224 18.98 -42.64 -17.27
CA PHE A 224 18.98 -41.22 -16.95
C PHE A 224 19.81 -40.95 -15.69
N ALA A 225 20.72 -39.98 -15.76
CA ALA A 225 21.30 -39.34 -14.58
C ALA A 225 20.87 -37.86 -14.58
N THR A 226 19.82 -37.61 -13.81
CA THR A 226 19.34 -36.31 -13.35
C THR A 226 20.43 -35.63 -12.49
N PRO A 227 20.65 -34.30 -12.58
CA PRO A 227 21.49 -33.60 -11.61
C PRO A 227 20.70 -33.40 -10.29
N PRO A 228 21.33 -33.51 -9.10
CA PRO A 228 20.63 -33.34 -7.84
C PRO A 228 20.46 -31.85 -7.52
N ALA A 229 19.24 -31.49 -7.15
CA ALA A 229 18.93 -30.28 -6.43
C ALA A 229 19.31 -30.41 -4.94
N SER A 230 19.50 -29.24 -4.33
CA SER A 230 19.66 -28.95 -2.90
C SER A 230 21.06 -29.02 -2.30
N SER A 231 21.72 -27.85 -2.29
CA SER A 231 22.63 -27.49 -1.20
C SER A 231 22.18 -26.16 -0.61
N ILE A 232 21.54 -26.26 0.55
CA ILE A 232 21.17 -25.15 1.43
C ILE A 232 22.39 -24.83 2.30
N ARG A 233 22.73 -23.53 2.35
CA ARG A 233 23.63 -22.82 3.29
C ARG A 233 25.15 -22.88 3.05
N ARG A 234 25.67 -21.88 2.32
CA ARG A 234 26.60 -20.86 2.87
C ARG A 234 26.83 -19.68 1.91
N GLY A 235 26.37 -18.49 2.33
CA GLY A 235 26.90 -17.16 1.97
C GLY A 235 27.27 -16.87 0.52
N THR A 236 26.30 -16.68 -0.37
CA THR A 236 26.54 -15.86 -1.56
C THR A 236 26.59 -14.39 -1.15
N PRO A 237 27.63 -13.62 -1.52
CA PRO A 237 27.65 -12.19 -1.24
C PRO A 237 26.45 -11.56 -1.94
N LEU A 238 25.62 -10.82 -1.18
CA LEU A 238 24.50 -10.07 -1.73
C LEU A 238 24.98 -9.27 -2.95
N THR A 239 24.22 -9.34 -4.04
CA THR A 239 24.53 -8.55 -5.24
C THR A 239 24.66 -7.08 -4.85
N THR A 240 25.54 -6.33 -5.51
CA THR A 240 25.78 -4.91 -5.18
C THR A 240 24.47 -4.10 -5.17
N SER A 241 23.53 -4.43 -6.07
CA SER A 241 22.18 -3.87 -6.10
C SER A 241 21.34 -4.20 -4.84
N ALA A 242 21.34 -5.46 -4.39
CA ALA A 242 20.62 -5.87 -3.17
C ALA A 242 21.17 -5.18 -1.91
N ARG A 243 22.48 -4.97 -1.83
CA ARG A 243 23.12 -4.22 -0.72
C ARG A 243 22.72 -2.75 -0.72
N ILE A 244 22.75 -2.09 -1.88
CA ILE A 244 22.36 -0.68 -2.01
C ILE A 244 20.87 -0.49 -1.68
N SER A 245 20.00 -1.38 -2.16
CA SER A 245 18.57 -1.36 -1.83
C SER A 245 18.32 -1.53 -0.33
N ALA A 246 18.98 -2.49 0.31
CA ALA A 246 18.87 -2.69 1.76
C ALA A 246 19.37 -1.47 2.56
N LEU A 247 20.49 -0.86 2.17
CA LEU A 247 21.01 0.35 2.81
C LEU A 247 20.08 1.56 2.63
N ASN A 248 19.45 1.71 1.46
CA ASN A 248 18.47 2.77 1.22
C ASN A 248 17.22 2.60 2.09
N ILE A 249 16.72 1.36 2.22
CA ILE A 249 15.58 1.05 3.09
C ILE A 249 15.92 1.35 4.55
N VAL A 250 17.10 0.90 5.03
CA VAL A 250 17.56 1.19 6.40
C VAL A 250 17.73 2.69 6.61
N GLY A 251 18.29 3.41 5.64
CA GLY A 251 18.43 4.88 5.69
C GLY A 251 17.08 5.60 5.71
N GLU A 252 16.07 5.10 5.00
CA GLU A 252 14.72 5.65 5.02
C GLU A 252 14.03 5.39 6.37
N LEU A 253 14.18 4.18 6.93
CA LEU A 253 13.66 3.86 8.26
C LEU A 253 14.29 4.76 9.34
N LEU A 254 15.61 4.93 9.34
CA LEU A 254 16.30 5.81 10.29
C LEU A 254 15.81 7.26 10.19
N ARG A 255 15.54 7.76 8.97
CA ARG A 255 14.97 9.09 8.77
C ARG A 255 13.54 9.20 9.30
N LYS A 256 12.71 8.16 9.09
CA LYS A 256 11.34 8.12 9.65
C LYS A 256 11.37 8.04 11.18
N VAL A 257 12.27 7.27 11.76
CA VAL A 257 12.47 7.19 13.22
C VAL A 257 12.91 8.55 13.76
N GLY A 258 13.89 9.22 13.14
CA GLY A 258 14.31 10.58 13.56
C GLY A 258 13.18 11.62 13.46
N ASN A 259 12.35 11.55 12.41
CA ASN A 259 11.17 12.42 12.29
C ASN A 259 10.12 12.14 13.37
N LEU A 260 9.92 10.86 13.73
CA LEU A 260 9.00 10.46 14.80
C LEU A 260 9.53 10.92 16.16
N GLU A 261 10.83 10.77 16.43
CA GLU A 261 11.47 11.25 17.66
C GLU A 261 11.38 12.78 17.79
N SER A 262 11.57 13.52 16.69
CA SER A 262 11.40 14.98 16.69
C SER A 262 9.95 15.40 16.97
N LYS A 263 8.97 14.72 16.39
CA LYS A 263 7.54 14.95 16.69
C LYS A 263 7.20 14.60 18.14
N LEU A 264 7.76 13.51 18.66
CA LEU A 264 7.52 13.08 20.03
C LEU A 264 8.17 14.01 21.05
N ALA A 265 9.36 14.54 20.75
CA ALA A 265 9.98 15.62 21.51
C ALA A 265 9.12 16.89 21.50
N SER A 266 8.61 17.30 20.34
CA SER A 266 7.72 18.46 20.22
C SER A 266 6.40 18.28 20.99
N CYS A 267 5.81 17.09 20.98
CA CYS A 267 4.63 16.80 21.82
C CYS A 267 4.97 16.83 23.32
N ARG A 268 6.17 16.38 23.70
CA ARG A 268 6.61 16.42 25.09
C ARG A 268 6.80 17.87 25.55
N ASP A 269 7.43 18.70 24.73
CA ASP A 269 7.61 20.13 25.03
C ASP A 269 6.26 20.85 25.14
N PHE A 270 5.28 20.53 24.28
CA PHE A 270 3.91 21.07 24.40
C PHE A 270 3.20 20.69 25.71
N VAL A 271 3.47 19.49 26.25
CA VAL A 271 2.90 19.02 27.53
C VAL A 271 3.59 19.68 28.73
N TYR A 272 4.86 20.08 28.61
CA TYR A 272 5.59 20.77 29.67
C TYR A 272 5.49 22.31 29.60
N ASP A 273 5.31 22.90 28.41
CA ASP A 273 5.09 24.34 28.17
C ASP A 273 3.61 24.75 28.33
N THR A 274 2.77 23.89 28.89
CA THR A 274 1.49 24.33 29.48
C THR A 274 1.73 24.66 30.95
N PRO A 275 2.19 25.89 31.33
CA PRO A 275 2.24 26.25 32.73
C PRO A 275 0.81 26.30 33.26
N VAL A 276 0.61 25.61 34.38
CA VAL A 276 -0.53 25.75 35.28
C VAL A 276 -0.75 27.25 35.56
N SER A 277 -1.66 27.86 34.81
CA SER A 277 -2.25 29.15 35.12
C SER A 277 -3.75 29.03 34.98
N ARG A 278 -4.38 28.57 36.08
CA ARG A 278 -5.79 28.81 36.34
C ARG A 278 -5.93 29.16 37.83
N PRO A 279 -6.41 30.36 38.17
CA PRO A 279 -6.80 30.67 39.54
C PRO A 279 -8.26 30.25 39.77
N ALA A 280 -8.53 29.43 40.78
CA ALA A 280 -9.77 29.46 41.58
C ALA A 280 -9.64 28.54 42.81
N LEU A 281 -9.66 29.15 44.00
CA LEU A 281 -9.89 28.56 45.33
C LEU A 281 -11.42 28.33 45.57
N PRO A 282 -11.90 27.76 46.70
CA PRO A 282 -11.36 26.71 47.58
C PRO A 282 -12.37 25.58 47.98
N VAL A 283 -11.80 24.41 48.33
CA VAL A 283 -12.13 23.44 49.41
C VAL A 283 -13.59 23.06 49.78
N GLY A 284 -13.86 21.75 49.73
CA GLY A 284 -14.82 21.02 50.59
C GLY A 284 -14.61 19.50 50.49
N PRO A 285 -14.52 18.72 51.60
CA PRO A 285 -13.78 17.44 51.63
C PRO A 285 -14.66 16.17 51.62
N GLY A 286 -14.09 15.04 51.15
CA GLY A 286 -14.69 13.71 51.32
C GLY A 286 -13.99 12.61 50.53
N SER A 287 -13.20 11.78 51.22
CA SER A 287 -12.32 10.71 50.73
C SER A 287 -13.04 9.42 50.24
N PRO A 288 -12.29 8.43 49.66
CA PRO A 288 -12.76 7.54 48.60
C PRO A 288 -12.97 6.07 49.01
N THR A 289 -13.67 5.30 48.17
CA THR A 289 -13.63 3.82 48.03
C THR A 289 -14.53 3.48 46.83
N GLY A 290 -14.30 2.56 45.91
CA GLY A 290 -13.39 1.42 45.82
C GLY A 290 -14.16 0.30 45.11
N LEU A 291 -13.72 -0.04 43.89
CA LEU A 291 -13.86 -1.32 43.18
C LEU A 291 -15.23 -1.92 42.81
N GLU A 292 -15.15 -2.65 41.68
CA GLU A 292 -15.86 -3.89 41.29
C GLU A 292 -17.03 -3.85 40.29
N ALA A 293 -16.81 -4.68 39.27
CA ALA A 293 -17.75 -5.52 38.52
C ALA A 293 -18.76 -4.86 37.54
N GLY A 294 -18.71 -5.35 36.29
CA GLY A 294 -19.82 -5.28 35.32
C GLY A 294 -21.02 -6.15 35.78
N PRO A 295 -22.01 -6.50 34.94
CA PRO A 295 -21.99 -6.54 33.47
C PRO A 295 -23.32 -6.08 32.80
N GLU A 296 -23.48 -6.48 31.53
CA GLU A 296 -24.75 -6.74 30.82
C GLU A 296 -25.47 -5.60 30.09
N VAL A 297 -25.41 -5.77 28.76
CA VAL A 297 -26.30 -5.24 27.74
C VAL A 297 -27.71 -5.80 27.98
N GLN A 298 -28.69 -4.93 28.20
CA GLN A 298 -30.10 -5.27 28.06
C GLN A 298 -30.82 -4.29 27.13
N THR A 299 -31.43 -4.90 26.12
CA THR A 299 -32.36 -4.37 25.14
C THR A 299 -33.71 -4.04 25.78
N THR A 300 -34.23 -2.83 25.57
CA THR A 300 -35.67 -2.43 25.59
C THR A 300 -35.74 -0.92 25.36
N GLY A 301 -36.65 -0.31 24.59
CA GLY A 301 -37.81 -0.79 23.86
C GLY A 301 -38.29 0.34 22.93
N MET A 302 -38.81 -0.03 21.78
CA MET A 302 -39.45 0.88 20.82
C MET A 302 -40.81 1.31 21.36
N SER A 303 -41.04 2.63 21.47
CA SER A 303 -42.37 3.20 21.71
C SER A 303 -43.24 3.14 20.44
N PRO A 304 -44.54 2.79 20.53
CA PRO A 304 -45.47 2.93 19.40
C PRO A 304 -46.11 4.35 19.35
N PRO A 305 -46.62 4.79 18.18
CA PRO A 305 -47.12 6.14 17.93
C PRO A 305 -48.56 6.34 18.43
N PRO A 306 -49.06 7.60 18.51
CA PRO A 306 -50.28 7.92 19.25
C PRO A 306 -51.54 7.54 18.47
N GLN A 307 -52.55 7.04 19.20
CA GLN A 307 -53.92 6.96 18.71
C GLN A 307 -54.62 8.32 18.92
N TYR A 308 -55.09 8.89 17.82
CA TYR A 308 -56.12 9.92 17.86
C TYR A 308 -57.46 9.27 18.17
N ASP A 309 -58.20 9.82 19.12
CA ASP A 309 -59.62 9.59 19.22
C ASP A 309 -60.38 10.91 19.42
N ARG A 310 -61.62 10.85 18.94
CA ARG A 310 -62.57 11.89 18.50
C ARG A 310 -63.01 12.92 19.54
#